data_AF-A0A0J1GFH1-F1
#
_entry.id   AF-A0A0J1GFH1-F1
#
_cell.length_a   1.000
_cell.length_b   1.000
_cell.length_c   1.000
_cell.angle_alpha   90.00
_cell.angle_beta   90.00
_cell.angle_gamma   90.00
#
_symmetry.space_group_name_H-M   'P 1'
#
loop_
_entity.id
_entity.type
_entity.pdbx_description
1 polymer ?
#
loop_
_entity_poly.entity_id
_entity_poly.type
_entity_poly.pdbx_seq_one_letter_code
_entity_poly.pdbx_strand_id
1 'polypeptide(L)'
;MDRSIVLAKLVPGVLILLGCSITRPEAPTVAFFYGRPVPIKALSHYDYVVLEAENLPSLDAFGSNRPVIFAYLSIGECEWEAGGHWLPKYNARVLDGSVKKEKRAY
;
A
#
# COMPACT_ATOMS: atom_id res chain seq x y z
N MET A 1 34.07 51.11 17.33
CA MET A 1 33.53 50.15 16.33
C MET A 1 32.02 50.35 16.29
N ASP A 2 31.51 50.83 15.16
CA ASP A 2 30.13 51.32 15.05
C ASP A 2 29.08 50.20 15.14
N ARG A 3 28.18 50.33 16.11
CA ARG A 3 27.10 49.35 16.39
C ARG A 3 26.15 49.15 15.20
N SER A 4 26.01 50.17 14.36
CA SER A 4 25.21 50.16 13.12
C SER A 4 25.78 49.20 12.06
N ILE A 5 27.09 49.04 11.97
CA ILE A 5 27.76 48.12 11.03
C ILE A 5 27.57 46.67 11.48
N VAL A 6 27.56 46.43 12.79
CA VAL A 6 27.36 45.10 13.38
C VAL A 6 25.91 44.63 13.18
N LEU A 7 24.93 45.53 13.39
CA LEU A 7 23.51 45.25 13.13
C LEU A 7 23.22 44.98 11.65
N ALA A 8 23.82 45.77 10.74
CA ALA A 8 23.62 45.61 9.30
C ALA A 8 24.12 44.25 8.75
N LYS A 9 25.08 43.60 9.44
CA LYS A 9 25.61 42.29 9.04
C LYS A 9 24.96 41.10 9.74
N LEU A 10 24.39 41.30 10.93
CA LEU A 10 23.70 40.23 11.66
C LEU A 10 22.29 39.94 11.12
N VAL A 11 21.56 40.98 10.71
CA VAL A 11 20.16 40.84 10.27
C VAL A 11 19.98 39.93 9.03
N PRO A 12 20.81 40.04 7.96
CA PRO A 12 20.67 39.16 6.80
C PRO A 12 21.04 37.70 7.11
N GLY A 13 22.04 37.49 7.96
CA GLY A 13 22.50 36.15 8.36
C GLY A 13 21.45 35.39 9.17
N VAL A 14 20.73 36.09 10.06
CA VAL A 14 19.62 35.52 10.83
C VAL A 14 18.42 35.22 9.92
N LEU A 15 18.13 36.08 8.93
CA LEU A 15 17.04 35.86 7.98
C LEU A 15 17.25 34.63 7.09
N ILE A 16 18.49 34.37 6.66
CA ILE A 16 18.85 33.20 5.85
C ILE A 16 18.74 31.92 6.69
N LEU A 17 19.15 31.95 7.96
CA LEU A 17 19.01 30.82 8.89
C LEU A 17 17.54 30.49 9.21
N LEU A 18 16.66 31.48 9.30
CA LEU A 18 15.22 31.26 9.46
C LEU A 18 14.53 30.73 8.19
N GLY A 19 15.06 31.04 7.00
CA GLY A 19 14.50 30.62 5.72
C GLY A 19 14.77 29.16 5.31
N CYS A 20 15.71 28.47 5.98
CA CYS A 20 16.12 27.10 5.62
C CYS A 20 15.21 25.98 6.15
N SER A 21 14.09 26.30 6.79
CA SER A 21 13.10 25.28 7.17
C SER A 21 12.24 24.87 5.98
N ILE A 22 12.86 24.30 4.95
CA ILE A 22 12.13 23.58 3.90
C ILE A 22 11.63 22.31 4.56
N THR A 23 10.38 22.33 5.04
CA THR A 23 9.70 21.15 5.55
C THR A 23 9.59 20.16 4.40
N ARG A 24 10.42 19.11 4.41
CA ARG A 24 10.31 18.04 3.43
C ARG A 24 8.95 17.36 3.66
N PRO A 25 8.12 17.17 2.63
CA PRO A 25 6.87 16.42 2.80
C PRO A 25 7.23 15.03 3.33
N GLU A 26 6.63 14.66 4.46
CA GLU A 26 6.81 13.35 5.05
C GLU A 26 6.33 12.28 4.07
N ALA A 27 7.11 11.21 3.93
CA ALA A 27 6.74 10.12 3.05
C ALA A 27 5.52 9.38 3.64
N PRO A 28 4.53 8.98 2.82
CA PRO A 28 3.37 8.27 3.32
C PRO A 28 3.78 6.92 3.93
N THR A 29 3.17 6.59 5.05
CA THR A 29 3.35 5.33 5.77
C THR A 29 2.48 4.24 5.16
N VAL A 30 3.03 3.03 5.04
CA VAL A 30 2.33 1.89 4.41
C VAL A 30 2.37 0.65 5.30
N ALA A 31 1.26 -0.08 5.36
CA ALA A 31 1.15 -1.39 6.00
C ALA A 31 0.65 -2.46 5.03
N PHE A 32 1.08 -3.70 5.25
CA PHE A 32 0.68 -4.88 4.48
C PHE A 32 0.08 -5.91 5.43
N PHE A 33 -1.10 -6.44 5.10
CA PHE A 33 -1.74 -7.48 5.91
C PHE A 33 -2.61 -8.42 5.06
N TYR A 34 -2.19 -9.68 4.94
CA TYR A 34 -2.90 -10.68 4.11
C TYR A 34 -3.71 -11.70 4.93
N GLY A 35 -3.64 -11.64 6.26
CA GLY A 35 -4.27 -12.62 7.15
C GLY A 35 -5.74 -12.33 7.48
N ARG A 36 -6.28 -13.10 8.45
CA ARG A 36 -7.58 -12.88 9.09
C ARG A 36 -7.49 -13.06 10.61
N PRO A 37 -8.30 -12.32 11.40
CA PRO A 37 -9.16 -11.20 10.99
C PRO A 37 -8.34 -9.94 10.69
N VAL A 38 -8.86 -9.03 9.86
CA VAL A 38 -8.18 -7.76 9.52
C VAL A 38 -8.13 -6.85 10.76
N PRO A 39 -6.93 -6.43 11.23
CA PRO A 39 -6.78 -5.63 12.45
C PRO A 39 -7.03 -4.14 12.17
N ILE A 40 -8.28 -3.78 11.90
CA ILE A 40 -8.72 -2.44 11.47
C ILE A 40 -8.11 -1.31 12.30
N LYS A 41 -8.16 -1.42 13.64
CA LYS A 41 -7.67 -0.37 14.55
C LYS A 41 -6.17 -0.11 14.38
N ALA A 42 -5.38 -1.16 14.21
CA ALA A 42 -3.93 -1.02 14.01
C ALA A 42 -3.62 -0.44 12.62
N LEU A 43 -4.34 -0.88 11.60
CA LEU A 43 -4.14 -0.45 10.22
C LEU A 43 -4.62 0.99 9.94
N SER A 44 -5.52 1.51 10.78
CA SER A 44 -6.03 2.89 10.67
C SER A 44 -4.98 3.98 10.97
N HIS A 45 -3.78 3.60 11.44
CA HIS A 45 -2.69 4.53 11.73
C HIS A 45 -1.77 4.81 10.53
N TYR A 46 -2.00 4.14 9.40
CA TYR A 46 -1.18 4.28 8.21
C TYR A 46 -1.90 5.12 7.16
N ASP A 47 -1.14 5.70 6.22
CA ASP A 47 -1.72 6.41 5.08
C ASP A 47 -2.24 5.43 4.03
N TYR A 48 -1.47 4.35 3.80
CA TYR A 48 -1.78 3.29 2.83
C TYR A 48 -1.80 1.91 3.49
N VAL A 49 -2.74 1.07 3.05
CA VAL A 49 -2.87 -0.31 3.51
C VAL A 49 -3.07 -1.24 2.33
N VAL A 50 -2.29 -2.32 2.26
CA VAL A 50 -2.44 -3.38 1.26
C VAL A 50 -3.01 -4.62 1.94
N LEU A 51 -4.16 -5.11 1.45
CA LEU A 51 -4.87 -6.26 2.01
C LEU A 51 -5.02 -7.38 0.99
N GLU A 52 -5.18 -8.60 1.49
CA GLU A 52 -5.65 -9.72 0.67
C GLU A 52 -7.07 -9.40 0.15
N ALA A 53 -7.30 -9.58 -1.14
CA ALA A 53 -8.53 -9.14 -1.80
C ALA A 53 -9.76 -9.85 -1.22
N GLU A 54 -9.62 -11.14 -0.88
CA GLU A 54 -10.68 -11.95 -0.28
C GLU A 54 -11.02 -11.53 1.16
N ASN A 55 -10.11 -10.82 1.82
CA ASN A 55 -10.24 -10.41 3.22
C ASN A 55 -10.67 -8.95 3.38
N LEU A 56 -11.02 -8.26 2.28
CA LEU A 56 -11.43 -6.85 2.31
C LEU A 56 -12.65 -6.65 3.22
N PRO A 57 -12.51 -5.86 4.30
CA PRO A 57 -13.65 -5.51 5.15
C PRO A 57 -14.53 -4.46 4.46
N SER A 58 -15.71 -4.18 5.03
CA SER A 58 -16.45 -2.97 4.65
C SER A 58 -15.57 -1.73 4.87
N LEU A 59 -15.54 -0.81 3.91
CA LEU A 59 -14.76 0.41 3.99
C LEU A 59 -15.19 1.30 5.18
N ASP A 60 -16.44 1.19 5.60
CA ASP A 60 -16.98 1.92 6.75
C ASP A 60 -16.32 1.49 8.08
N ALA A 61 -15.71 0.30 8.13
CA ALA A 61 -15.03 -0.20 9.32
C ALA A 61 -13.85 0.68 9.75
N PHE A 62 -13.19 1.37 8.80
CA PHE A 62 -12.08 2.28 9.06
C PHE A 62 -12.51 3.71 9.47
N GLY A 63 -13.82 3.99 9.44
CA GLY A 63 -14.37 5.31 9.77
C GLY A 63 -14.04 6.39 8.72
N SER A 64 -14.20 7.65 9.13
CA SER A 64 -14.11 8.82 8.24
C SER A 64 -12.69 9.17 7.81
N ASN A 65 -11.68 8.86 8.62
CA ASN A 65 -10.27 9.10 8.32
C ASN A 65 -9.57 7.80 7.91
N ARG A 66 -10.13 7.10 6.93
CA ARG A 66 -9.62 5.80 6.47
C ARG A 66 -8.34 5.95 5.64
N PRO A 67 -7.41 4.98 5.72
CA PRO A 67 -6.31 4.87 4.77
C PRO A 67 -6.81 4.64 3.35
N VAL A 68 -5.94 4.88 2.36
CA VAL A 68 -6.17 4.35 1.01
C VAL A 68 -5.86 2.85 1.02
N ILE A 69 -6.85 2.04 0.64
CA ILE A 69 -6.76 0.58 0.69
C ILE A 69 -6.49 0.05 -0.72
N PHE A 70 -5.48 -0.80 -0.83
CA PHE A 70 -5.13 -1.54 -2.04
C PHE A 70 -5.40 -3.02 -1.83
N ALA A 71 -5.91 -3.68 -2.87
CA ALA A 71 -6.02 -5.14 -2.90
C ALA A 71 -4.73 -5.72 -3.49
N TYR A 72 -4.17 -6.74 -2.83
CA TYR A 72 -3.08 -7.52 -3.37
C TYR A 72 -3.55 -8.34 -4.59
N LEU A 73 -2.71 -8.40 -5.62
CA LEU A 73 -2.92 -9.23 -6.80
C LEU A 73 -1.56 -9.74 -7.30
N SER A 74 -1.38 -11.07 -7.30
CA SER A 74 -0.24 -11.69 -7.98
C SER A 74 -0.54 -11.79 -9.49
N ILE A 75 0.35 -11.24 -10.32
CA ILE A 75 0.21 -11.27 -11.79
C ILE A 75 1.02 -12.42 -12.41
N GLY A 76 2.09 -12.86 -11.74
CA GLY A 76 3.05 -13.84 -12.26
C GLY A 76 2.86 -15.27 -11.76
N GLU A 77 2.06 -15.47 -10.73
CA GLU A 77 1.85 -16.78 -10.09
C GLU A 77 0.36 -17.08 -10.01
N CYS A 78 0.00 -18.35 -10.23
CA CYS A 78 -1.37 -18.83 -10.05
C CYS A 78 -1.52 -19.36 -8.62
N GLU A 79 -2.34 -18.71 -7.82
CA GLU A 79 -2.71 -19.22 -6.50
C GLU A 79 -3.81 -20.28 -6.64
N TRP A 80 -3.69 -21.39 -5.90
CA TRP A 80 -4.62 -22.53 -6.00
C TRP A 80 -5.86 -22.37 -5.09
N GLU A 81 -5.90 -21.33 -4.25
CA GLU A 81 -7.03 -21.07 -3.34
C GLU A 81 -8.15 -20.19 -3.96
N ALA A 82 -9.21 -19.96 -3.16
CA ALA A 82 -10.63 -19.83 -3.55
C ALA A 82 -11.01 -18.76 -4.58
N GLY A 83 -10.14 -17.80 -4.90
CA GLY A 83 -10.31 -16.81 -5.96
C GLY A 83 -10.22 -17.37 -7.39
N GLY A 84 -9.72 -18.60 -7.57
CA GLY A 84 -9.58 -19.27 -8.86
C GLY A 84 -10.89 -19.61 -9.60
N HIS A 85 -12.07 -19.21 -9.12
CA HIS A 85 -13.33 -19.47 -9.82
C HIS A 85 -13.44 -18.73 -11.17
N TRP A 86 -12.69 -17.65 -11.37
CA TRP A 86 -12.56 -16.95 -12.65
C TRP A 86 -11.60 -17.65 -13.62
N LEU A 87 -10.76 -18.56 -13.13
CA LEU A 87 -9.92 -19.39 -13.98
C LEU A 87 -10.75 -20.57 -14.47
N PRO A 88 -10.80 -20.83 -15.79
CA PRO A 88 -11.49 -22.01 -16.30
C PRO A 88 -10.86 -23.26 -15.68
N LYS A 89 -11.67 -24.01 -14.92
CA LYS A 89 -11.31 -25.27 -14.28
C LYS A 89 -10.98 -26.34 -15.33
N TYR A 90 -9.76 -26.32 -15.84
CA TYR A 90 -9.24 -27.40 -16.66
C TYR A 90 -8.54 -28.42 -15.77
N ASN A 91 -9.00 -29.68 -15.80
CA ASN A 91 -8.18 -30.78 -15.31
C ASN A 91 -7.06 -31.01 -16.33
N ALA A 92 -5.89 -30.40 -16.11
CA ALA A 92 -4.70 -30.79 -16.85
C ALA A 92 -4.22 -32.14 -16.28
N ARG A 93 -4.71 -33.25 -16.85
CA ARG A 93 -4.03 -34.53 -16.69
C ARG A 93 -2.87 -34.57 -17.69
N VAL A 94 -1.65 -34.61 -17.19
CA VAL A 94 -0.49 -34.96 -18.01
C VAL A 94 -0.56 -36.47 -18.25
N LEU A 95 -1.02 -36.85 -19.43
CA LEU A 95 -0.93 -38.22 -19.93
C LEU A 95 0.08 -38.18 -21.07
N ASP A 96 1.20 -38.88 -20.89
CA ASP A 96 2.15 -39.20 -21.96
C ASP A 96 2.59 -37.99 -22.82
N GLY A 97 3.18 -36.98 -22.16
CA GLY A 97 3.81 -35.84 -22.83
C GLY A 97 2.87 -34.86 -23.56
N SER A 98 1.56 -35.10 -23.55
CA SER A 98 0.56 -34.25 -24.23
C SER A 98 -0.50 -33.74 -23.26
N VAL A 99 -0.65 -32.42 -23.19
CA VAL A 99 -1.70 -31.77 -22.37
C VAL A 99 -3.02 -31.80 -23.14
N LYS A 100 -3.93 -32.69 -22.75
CA LYS A 100 -5.33 -32.65 -23.22
C LYS A 100 -6.18 -31.86 -22.23
N LYS A 101 -6.81 -30.79 -22.71
CA LYS A 101 -7.77 -29.98 -21.94
C LYS A 101 -9.15 -30.59 -22.12
N GLU A 102 -9.68 -31.21 -21.08
CA GLU A 102 -11.06 -31.72 -21.06
C GLU A 102 -11.96 -30.73 -20.32
N LYS A 103 -13.05 -30.28 -20.96
CA LYS A 103 -14.06 -29.42 -20.33
C LYS A 103 -14.96 -30.28 -19.46
N ARG A 104 -15.14 -29.89 -18.20
CA ARG A 104 -16.09 -30.54 -17.29
C ARG A 104 -17.52 -30.11 -17.67
N ALA A 105 -18.36 -31.08 -18.06
CA ALA A 105 -19.81 -30.88 -18.07
C ALA A 105 -20.34 -31.05 -16.64
N TYR A 106 -21.27 -30.17 -16.23
CA TYR A 106 -22.02 -30.30 -14.98
C TYR A 106 -23.13 -31.35 -15.14
#